data_AF-A0A5N6WLA3-F1
#
_entry.id   AF-A0A5N6WLA3-F1
#
_cell.length_a   1.000
_cell.length_b   1.000
_cell.length_c   1.000
_cell.angle_alpha   90.00
_cell.angle_beta   90.00
_cell.angle_gamma   90.00
#
_symmetry.space_group_name_H-M   'P 1'
#
loop_
_entity.id
_entity.type
_entity.pdbx_description
1 polymer ?
#
loop_
_entity_poly.entity_id
_entity_poly.type
_entity_poly.pdbx_seq_one_letter_code
_entity_poly.pdbx_strand_id
1 'polypeptide(L)'
;MVCRGIWNVRFKGKWYRFYYPRGRTSSPHDESTFRMIKQLCDHPDLLEKWELVPFLSPIHSNLDYVYIIDQDEGVFVISLWKELNGSLRPTAIRMDLTTLCESSRLFIQDSLEQPQFILSDNNYRSNSSIRKPITFRALDINLGIPTPLNELQEHFFTDFVFVWRYYIDDPLTWGYSSPVFKVLSIAFLRLAAWDFELSSDSNVELPISFASIPSWDYPQTNIYWFHGFLIILQEDIELETMINDALEKAKPHIDDLHGHRDARLVLISPYHVTFVELSYNAVLVSESIALLTNRSAVQCSPGFRALSRIFTSNCWKKSLTDRERWKLNVPSEILYKILHELEPRDTVAFSRASFTATQYYYTSIPQIKDTVVQSFKSSIPCCGKQKGLGDNGVRCPVCYSWRHLACIGAENWSSDEQYICMECRGSINFTAVHPGGINRVSCRKAREGCHISVGGSEKLLQLRLSKPSHLRRELQFLGNLVSIAPSLIEYTILFNSSFSGLAYGLENRL
;
A
#
# COMPACT_ATOMS: atom_id res chain seq x y z
N MET A 1 -15.03 -30.33 -14.31
CA MET A 1 -14.92 -29.42 -13.14
C MET A 1 -15.36 -28.03 -13.58
N VAL A 2 -16.02 -27.25 -12.72
CA VAL A 2 -16.40 -25.87 -13.06
C VAL A 2 -15.19 -24.97 -12.81
N CYS A 3 -14.62 -24.38 -13.85
CA CYS A 3 -13.53 -23.41 -13.72
C CYS A 3 -14.06 -22.08 -13.20
N ARG A 4 -13.20 -21.33 -12.52
CA ARG A 4 -13.46 -19.98 -12.04
C ARG A 4 -12.53 -18.96 -12.69
N GLY A 5 -13.07 -17.84 -13.13
CA GLY A 5 -12.28 -16.78 -13.74
C GLY A 5 -13.06 -15.53 -14.05
N ILE A 6 -12.31 -14.54 -14.50
CA ILE A 6 -12.78 -13.20 -14.89
C ILE A 6 -12.21 -12.91 -16.28
N TRP A 7 -12.94 -12.14 -17.06
CA TRP A 7 -12.47 -11.57 -18.31
C TRP A 7 -12.21 -10.08 -18.14
N ASN A 8 -11.07 -9.62 -18.62
CA ASN A 8 -10.75 -8.21 -18.80
C ASN A 8 -10.57 -7.95 -20.30
N VAL A 9 -11.12 -6.83 -20.78
CA VAL A 9 -10.97 -6.37 -22.16
C VAL A 9 -10.48 -4.92 -22.13
N ARG A 10 -9.43 -4.62 -22.88
CA ARG A 10 -9.03 -3.24 -23.15
C ARG A 10 -9.45 -2.86 -24.55
N PHE A 11 -10.15 -1.74 -24.67
CA PHE A 11 -10.59 -1.21 -25.94
C PHE A 11 -10.70 0.31 -25.89
N LYS A 12 -10.07 0.99 -26.87
CA LYS A 12 -10.05 2.46 -26.98
C LYS A 12 -9.55 3.12 -25.70
N GLY A 13 -8.50 2.56 -25.09
CA GLY A 13 -7.86 3.05 -23.88
C GLY A 13 -8.63 2.81 -22.58
N LYS A 14 -9.75 2.07 -22.62
CA LYS A 14 -10.60 1.79 -21.44
C LYS A 14 -10.60 0.30 -21.10
N TRP A 15 -10.69 0.00 -19.80
CA TRP A 15 -10.78 -1.36 -19.29
C TRP A 15 -12.24 -1.74 -19.00
N TYR A 16 -12.61 -2.93 -19.42
CA TYR A 16 -13.91 -3.54 -19.17
C TYR A 16 -13.73 -4.90 -18.54
N ARG A 17 -14.66 -5.27 -17.66
CA ARG A 17 -14.62 -6.52 -16.92
C ARG A 17 -15.93 -7.28 -17.05
N PHE A 18 -15.81 -8.60 -17.14
CA PHE A 18 -16.97 -9.49 -17.12
C PHE A 18 -16.68 -10.75 -16.32
N TYR A 19 -17.63 -11.15 -15.48
CA TYR A 19 -17.62 -12.41 -14.77
C TYR A 19 -19.05 -12.87 -14.47
N TYR A 20 -19.25 -14.18 -14.46
CA TYR A 20 -20.50 -14.76 -13.99
C TYR A 20 -20.56 -14.81 -12.46
N PRO A 21 -21.76 -14.92 -11.85
CA PRO A 21 -21.89 -15.17 -10.42
C PRO A 21 -21.03 -16.34 -9.95
N ARG A 22 -20.34 -16.16 -8.81
CA ARG A 22 -19.33 -17.09 -8.26
C ARG A 22 -18.09 -17.29 -9.14
N GLY A 23 -17.90 -16.40 -10.12
CA GLY A 23 -16.75 -16.39 -11.01
C GLY A 23 -16.74 -17.56 -11.99
N ARG A 24 -17.86 -18.20 -12.31
CA ARG A 24 -17.85 -19.35 -13.24
C ARG A 24 -17.29 -18.95 -14.60
N THR A 25 -16.42 -19.77 -15.18
CA THR A 25 -15.88 -19.58 -16.52
C THR A 25 -15.59 -20.93 -17.19
N SER A 26 -15.29 -20.90 -18.48
CA SER A 26 -14.73 -22.04 -19.21
C SER A 26 -13.20 -22.09 -19.12
N SER A 27 -12.66 -23.29 -19.25
CA SER A 27 -11.22 -23.57 -19.26
C SER A 27 -10.54 -22.98 -20.51
N PRO A 28 -9.24 -22.65 -20.49
CA PRO A 28 -8.52 -22.20 -21.69
C PRO A 28 -8.63 -23.18 -22.87
N HIS A 29 -8.82 -24.47 -22.58
CA HIS A 29 -8.93 -25.54 -23.56
C HIS A 29 -10.36 -25.73 -24.14
N ASP A 30 -11.36 -25.04 -23.58
CA ASP A 30 -12.74 -25.18 -24.00
C ASP A 30 -13.04 -24.34 -25.25
N GLU A 31 -13.82 -24.92 -26.18
CA GLU A 31 -14.28 -24.25 -27.40
C GLU A 31 -15.05 -22.95 -27.11
N SER A 32 -15.76 -22.89 -25.99
CA SER A 32 -16.49 -21.68 -25.58
C SER A 32 -15.56 -20.51 -25.28
N THR A 33 -14.36 -20.77 -24.72
CA THR A 33 -13.35 -19.74 -24.45
C THR A 33 -12.82 -19.18 -25.76
N PHE A 34 -12.45 -20.05 -26.70
CA PHE A 34 -11.97 -19.64 -28.01
C PHE A 34 -13.03 -18.85 -28.80
N ARG A 35 -14.29 -19.29 -28.77
CA ARG A 35 -15.40 -18.57 -29.40
C ARG A 35 -15.60 -17.18 -28.79
N MET A 36 -15.49 -17.04 -27.47
CA MET A 36 -15.60 -15.76 -26.79
C MET A 36 -14.48 -14.80 -27.20
N ILE A 37 -13.24 -15.30 -27.31
CA ILE A 37 -12.10 -14.51 -27.80
C ILE A 37 -12.38 -14.01 -29.22
N LYS A 38 -12.76 -14.90 -30.15
CA LYS A 38 -13.11 -14.52 -31.53
C LYS A 38 -14.22 -13.49 -31.59
N GLN A 39 -15.32 -13.71 -30.86
CA GLN A 39 -16.44 -12.78 -30.82
C GLN A 39 -16.00 -11.37 -30.36
N LEU A 40 -15.14 -11.28 -29.36
CA LEU A 40 -14.63 -10.00 -28.88
C LEU A 40 -13.68 -9.35 -29.88
N CYS A 41 -12.92 -10.13 -30.65
CA CYS A 41 -12.05 -9.60 -31.71
C CYS A 41 -12.84 -9.13 -32.93
N ASP A 42 -13.86 -9.87 -33.35
CA ASP A 42 -14.71 -9.54 -34.52
C ASP A 42 -15.65 -8.37 -34.21
N HIS A 43 -16.09 -8.25 -32.96
CA HIS A 43 -17.06 -7.26 -32.51
C HIS A 43 -16.61 -6.57 -31.21
N PRO A 44 -15.55 -5.76 -31.27
CA PRO A 44 -14.94 -5.14 -30.10
C PRO A 44 -15.86 -4.15 -29.36
N ASP A 45 -16.84 -3.58 -30.05
CA ASP A 45 -17.80 -2.64 -29.46
C ASP A 45 -18.94 -3.34 -28.68
N LEU A 46 -19.09 -4.68 -28.74
CA LEU A 46 -20.17 -5.43 -28.05
C LEU A 46 -19.89 -5.63 -26.56
N LEU A 47 -19.78 -4.53 -25.81
CA LEU A 47 -19.43 -4.50 -24.39
C LEU A 47 -20.59 -4.09 -23.46
N GLU A 48 -21.83 -4.10 -23.93
CA GLU A 48 -23.01 -3.64 -23.15
C GLU A 48 -23.21 -4.35 -21.80
N LYS A 49 -22.84 -5.64 -21.72
CA LYS A 49 -22.94 -6.46 -20.49
C LYS A 49 -21.68 -6.42 -19.62
N TRP A 50 -20.66 -5.67 -20.04
CA TRP A 50 -19.38 -5.56 -19.35
C TRP A 50 -19.39 -4.34 -18.45
N GLU A 51 -18.78 -4.50 -17.28
CA GLU A 51 -18.58 -3.41 -16.33
C GLU A 51 -17.39 -2.57 -16.77
N LEU A 52 -17.56 -1.26 -16.92
CA LEU A 52 -16.43 -0.35 -17.10
C LEU A 52 -15.65 -0.26 -15.78
N VAL A 53 -14.36 -0.54 -15.82
CA VAL A 53 -13.50 -0.58 -14.63
C VAL A 53 -12.28 0.33 -14.82
N PRO A 54 -11.75 0.94 -13.73
CA PRO A 54 -10.60 1.82 -13.86
C PRO A 54 -9.30 1.06 -14.16
N PHE A 55 -9.21 -0.21 -13.75
CA PHE A 55 -8.00 -1.02 -13.83
C PHE A 55 -8.30 -2.48 -14.18
N LEU A 56 -7.28 -3.16 -14.66
CA LEU A 56 -7.25 -4.61 -14.81
C LEU A 56 -7.54 -5.31 -13.46
N SER A 57 -8.46 -6.27 -13.44
CA SER A 57 -8.65 -7.14 -12.27
C SER A 57 -7.57 -8.23 -12.24
N PRO A 58 -6.82 -8.37 -11.13
CA PRO A 58 -5.72 -9.32 -11.00
C PRO A 58 -6.22 -10.74 -10.74
N ILE A 59 -5.30 -11.71 -10.78
CA ILE A 59 -5.63 -13.07 -10.36
C ILE A 59 -5.80 -13.19 -8.84
N HIS A 60 -7.00 -13.59 -8.42
CA HIS A 60 -7.33 -13.91 -7.04
C HIS A 60 -7.12 -15.40 -6.74
N SER A 61 -6.87 -15.77 -5.49
CA SER A 61 -6.77 -17.19 -5.07
C SER A 61 -8.06 -18.00 -5.23
N ASN A 62 -9.19 -17.34 -5.53
CA ASN A 62 -10.49 -17.97 -5.71
C ASN A 62 -10.80 -18.20 -7.20
N LEU A 63 -9.86 -17.88 -8.07
CA LEU A 63 -9.96 -17.99 -9.51
C LEU A 63 -8.88 -18.93 -10.01
N ASP A 64 -9.23 -19.69 -11.03
CA ASP A 64 -8.31 -20.56 -11.74
C ASP A 64 -7.62 -19.77 -12.88
N TYR A 65 -8.37 -18.85 -13.52
CA TYR A 65 -7.89 -18.06 -14.67
C TYR A 65 -8.37 -16.61 -14.61
N VAL A 66 -7.54 -15.70 -15.13
CA VAL A 66 -7.98 -14.37 -15.56
C VAL A 66 -7.58 -14.22 -17.02
N TYR A 67 -8.57 -13.99 -17.87
CA TYR A 67 -8.38 -13.77 -19.30
C TYR A 67 -8.30 -12.27 -19.56
N ILE A 68 -7.35 -11.86 -20.38
CA ILE A 68 -7.11 -10.46 -20.70
C ILE A 68 -6.99 -10.35 -22.22
N ILE A 69 -7.89 -9.61 -22.84
CA ILE A 69 -7.82 -9.29 -24.27
C ILE A 69 -7.52 -7.80 -24.35
N ASP A 70 -6.28 -7.46 -24.65
CA ASP A 70 -5.89 -6.07 -24.93
C ASP A 70 -5.93 -5.87 -26.44
N GLN A 71 -7.01 -5.24 -26.92
CA GLN A 71 -7.20 -4.99 -28.35
C GLN A 71 -6.37 -3.80 -28.83
N ASP A 72 -6.03 -2.89 -27.93
CA ASP A 72 -5.21 -1.72 -28.25
C ASP A 72 -3.75 -2.16 -28.51
N GLU A 73 -3.27 -3.15 -27.75
CA GLU A 73 -1.92 -3.71 -27.88
C GLU A 73 -1.85 -4.99 -28.75
N GLY A 74 -3.00 -5.52 -29.18
CA GLY A 74 -3.08 -6.73 -30.01
C GLY A 74 -2.67 -8.02 -29.29
N VAL A 75 -2.93 -8.14 -27.99
CA VAL A 75 -2.46 -9.28 -27.18
C VAL A 75 -3.56 -9.96 -26.40
N PHE A 76 -3.41 -11.27 -26.26
CA PHE A 76 -4.17 -12.08 -25.33
C PHE A 76 -3.26 -12.56 -24.21
N VAL A 77 -3.69 -12.39 -22.96
CA VAL A 77 -2.95 -12.85 -21.79
C VAL A 77 -3.84 -13.73 -20.94
N ILE A 78 -3.30 -14.87 -20.51
CA ILE A 78 -3.90 -15.73 -19.49
C ILE A 78 -3.08 -15.62 -18.23
N SER A 79 -3.67 -15.06 -17.17
CA SER A 79 -3.10 -15.12 -15.83
C SER A 79 -3.64 -16.34 -15.09
N LEU A 80 -2.74 -17.13 -14.49
CA LEU A 80 -3.05 -18.34 -13.72
C LEU A 80 -2.04 -18.53 -12.58
N TRP A 81 -2.41 -19.34 -11.59
CA TRP A 81 -1.49 -19.75 -10.53
C TRP A 81 -0.64 -20.94 -11.00
N LYS A 82 0.67 -20.75 -11.12
CA LYS A 82 1.61 -21.80 -11.53
C LYS A 82 2.62 -22.09 -10.43
N GLU A 83 2.94 -23.36 -10.22
CA GLU A 83 4.01 -23.75 -9.30
C GLU A 83 5.36 -23.58 -9.99
N LEU A 84 6.21 -22.73 -9.42
CA LEU A 84 7.57 -22.45 -9.88
C LEU A 84 8.52 -22.62 -8.70
N ASN A 85 9.50 -23.53 -8.83
CA ASN A 85 10.47 -23.87 -7.78
C ASN A 85 9.82 -24.18 -6.42
N GLY A 86 8.75 -25.00 -6.43
CA GLY A 86 8.00 -25.39 -5.22
C GLY A 86 7.16 -24.26 -4.59
N SER A 87 6.92 -23.17 -5.32
CA SER A 87 6.09 -22.05 -4.88
C SER A 87 5.02 -21.73 -5.91
N LEU A 88 3.76 -21.71 -5.49
CA LEU A 88 2.66 -21.20 -6.29
C LEU A 88 2.81 -19.67 -6.47
N ARG A 89 2.79 -19.19 -7.71
CA ARG A 89 2.94 -17.77 -8.07
C ARG A 89 1.96 -17.37 -9.17
N PRO A 90 1.45 -16.13 -9.17
CA PRO A 90 0.70 -15.60 -10.29
C PRO A 90 1.63 -15.53 -11.50
N THR A 91 1.16 -16.04 -12.63
CA THR A 91 1.92 -16.19 -13.85
C THR A 91 1.06 -15.74 -15.00
N ALA A 92 1.61 -14.90 -15.88
CA ALA A 92 0.92 -14.41 -17.06
C ALA A 92 1.58 -14.99 -18.32
N ILE A 93 0.76 -15.61 -19.17
CA ILE A 93 1.17 -16.20 -20.45
C ILE A 93 0.62 -15.31 -21.55
N ARG A 94 1.51 -14.71 -22.34
CA ARG A 94 1.16 -13.77 -23.42
C ARG A 94 1.13 -14.50 -24.76
N MET A 95 0.12 -14.17 -25.55
CA MET A 95 -0.10 -14.65 -26.90
C MET A 95 -0.40 -13.45 -27.81
N ASP A 96 0.02 -13.53 -29.06
CA ASP A 96 -0.38 -12.57 -30.08
C ASP A 96 -1.85 -12.82 -30.48
N LEU A 97 -2.67 -11.77 -30.44
CA LEU A 97 -4.11 -11.89 -30.66
C LEU A 97 -4.43 -12.21 -32.12
N THR A 98 -3.69 -11.63 -33.07
CA THR A 98 -3.93 -11.85 -34.51
C THR A 98 -3.65 -13.30 -34.90
N THR A 99 -2.51 -13.82 -34.45
CA THR A 99 -2.10 -15.21 -34.63
C THR A 99 -3.13 -16.15 -34.00
N LEU A 100 -3.63 -15.83 -32.81
CA LEU A 100 -4.64 -16.64 -32.12
C LEU A 100 -5.97 -16.69 -32.89
N CYS A 101 -6.42 -15.56 -33.46
CA CYS A 101 -7.66 -15.49 -34.24
C CYS A 101 -7.59 -16.28 -35.55
N GLU A 102 -6.43 -16.26 -36.21
CA GLU A 102 -6.16 -17.01 -37.45
C GLU A 102 -5.88 -18.50 -37.20
N SER A 103 -5.46 -18.85 -35.99
CA SER A 103 -5.11 -20.22 -35.61
C SER A 103 -6.31 -21.06 -35.16
N SER A 104 -6.01 -22.30 -34.75
CA SER A 104 -6.95 -23.18 -34.05
C SER A 104 -6.78 -23.07 -32.53
N ARG A 105 -7.76 -23.58 -31.78
CA ARG A 105 -7.73 -23.67 -30.31
C ARG A 105 -6.47 -24.35 -29.74
N LEU A 106 -5.80 -25.21 -30.53
CA LEU A 106 -4.59 -25.91 -30.11
C LEU A 106 -3.44 -24.94 -29.81
N PHE A 107 -3.44 -23.75 -30.41
CA PHE A 107 -2.45 -22.71 -30.15
C PHE A 107 -2.42 -22.25 -28.69
N ILE A 108 -3.58 -22.21 -28.01
CA ILE A 108 -3.66 -21.90 -26.58
C ILE A 108 -3.00 -23.01 -25.77
N GLN A 109 -3.22 -24.27 -26.16
CA GLN A 109 -2.63 -25.43 -25.49
C GLN A 109 -1.11 -25.45 -25.65
N ASP A 110 -0.62 -25.29 -26.87
CA ASP A 110 0.83 -25.28 -27.16
C ASP A 110 1.54 -24.14 -26.40
N SER A 111 0.90 -22.98 -26.30
CA SER A 111 1.41 -21.83 -25.55
C SER A 111 1.37 -22.03 -24.02
N LEU A 112 0.46 -22.85 -23.50
CA LEU A 112 0.44 -23.24 -22.09
C LEU A 112 1.54 -24.24 -21.76
N GLU A 113 1.88 -25.11 -22.71
CA GLU A 113 2.97 -26.10 -22.63
C GLU A 113 4.35 -25.45 -22.83
N GLN A 114 4.46 -24.41 -23.67
CA GLN A 114 5.66 -23.60 -23.91
C GLN A 114 5.43 -22.10 -23.62
N PRO A 115 5.29 -21.72 -22.34
CA PRO A 115 4.92 -20.35 -21.97
C PRO A 115 6.02 -19.34 -22.31
N GLN A 116 5.65 -18.34 -23.11
CA GLN A 116 6.35 -17.06 -23.12
C GLN A 116 5.89 -16.26 -21.91
N PHE A 117 6.65 -16.36 -20.83
CA PHE A 117 6.36 -15.61 -19.61
C PHE A 117 6.54 -14.13 -19.87
N ILE A 118 5.60 -13.32 -19.37
CA ILE A 118 5.88 -11.90 -19.15
C ILE A 118 6.89 -11.85 -18.00
N LEU A 119 8.17 -11.79 -18.35
CA LEU A 119 9.17 -11.28 -17.42
C LEU A 119 8.73 -9.85 -17.11
N SER A 120 8.40 -9.58 -15.85
CA SER A 120 8.33 -8.21 -15.33
C SER A 120 9.54 -7.47 -15.90
N ASP A 121 9.30 -6.40 -16.65
CA ASP A 121 10.30 -5.65 -17.41
C ASP A 121 11.61 -5.54 -16.63
N ASN A 122 12.53 -6.45 -16.94
CA ASN A 122 13.93 -6.30 -16.63
C ASN A 122 14.55 -5.85 -17.94
N ASN A 123 15.06 -4.62 -17.92
CA ASN A 123 15.87 -3.96 -18.94
C ASN A 123 15.12 -3.04 -19.93
N TYR A 124 14.54 -1.96 -19.44
CA TYR A 124 14.78 -0.69 -20.15
C TYR A 124 16.20 -0.22 -19.83
N ARG A 125 17.15 -0.56 -20.72
CA ARG A 125 18.38 0.22 -20.84
C ARG A 125 17.96 1.64 -21.22
N SER A 126 17.85 2.52 -20.24
CA SER A 126 18.00 3.95 -20.49
C SER A 126 19.31 4.10 -21.28
N ASN A 127 19.22 4.70 -22.46
CA ASN A 127 20.38 5.21 -23.16
C ASN A 127 21.02 6.23 -22.24
N SER A 128 21.98 5.79 -21.43
CA SER A 128 22.75 6.64 -20.54
C SER A 128 23.51 7.62 -21.42
N SER A 129 22.95 8.81 -21.60
CA SER A 129 23.78 9.94 -21.96
C SER A 129 24.83 10.02 -20.85
N ILE A 130 26.10 9.88 -21.22
CA ILE A 130 27.26 9.96 -20.33
C ILE A 130 27.23 11.37 -19.71
N ARG A 131 26.54 11.51 -18.58
CA ARG A 131 26.44 12.72 -17.79
C ARG A 131 27.27 12.53 -16.54
N LYS A 132 27.91 13.61 -16.09
CA LYS A 132 28.79 13.58 -14.91
C LYS A 132 27.98 13.08 -13.70
N PRO A 133 28.48 12.09 -12.94
CA PRO A 133 27.76 11.58 -11.78
C PRO A 133 27.65 12.70 -10.73
N ILE A 134 26.44 12.94 -10.24
CA ILE A 134 26.23 13.79 -9.06
C ILE A 134 26.78 13.02 -7.88
N THR A 135 27.66 13.64 -7.08
CA THR A 135 28.16 13.01 -5.86
C THR A 135 27.11 13.13 -4.76
N PHE A 136 26.52 11.99 -4.38
CA PHE A 136 25.59 11.92 -3.26
C PHE A 136 26.33 11.83 -1.93
N ARG A 137 25.79 12.49 -0.90
CA ARG A 137 26.20 12.27 0.50
C ARG A 137 25.11 11.47 1.20
N ALA A 138 25.47 10.71 2.23
CA ALA A 138 24.50 9.94 3.01
C ALA A 138 23.56 10.87 3.79
N LEU A 139 22.25 10.60 3.72
CA LEU A 139 21.22 11.21 4.55
C LEU A 139 20.89 10.29 5.72
N ASP A 140 21.21 10.71 6.94
CA ASP A 140 20.77 10.01 8.16
C ASP A 140 19.50 10.65 8.74
N ILE A 141 18.45 9.86 8.87
CA ILE A 141 17.16 10.30 9.43
C ILE A 141 16.95 9.62 10.79
N ASN A 142 16.95 10.44 11.85
CA ASN A 142 16.66 9.96 13.19
C ASN A 142 15.16 9.74 13.40
N LEU A 143 14.70 8.54 13.04
CA LEU A 143 13.36 8.05 13.36
C LEU A 143 13.26 7.77 14.86
N GLY A 144 12.74 8.74 15.62
CA GLY A 144 12.58 8.66 17.07
C GLY A 144 11.61 7.58 17.57
N ILE A 145 11.26 7.65 18.86
CA ILE A 145 10.47 6.62 19.54
C ILE A 145 9.04 6.51 18.97
N PRO A 146 8.46 5.29 18.77
CA PRO A 146 7.02 5.04 18.53
C PRO A 146 6.06 5.89 19.34
N THR A 147 5.14 6.56 18.64
CA THR A 147 3.94 7.16 19.23
C THR A 147 2.72 6.23 19.03
N PRO A 148 1.62 6.41 19.80
CA PRO A 148 0.36 5.69 19.59
C PRO A 148 -0.14 5.76 18.14
N LEU A 149 -0.02 6.93 17.51
CA LEU A 149 -0.36 7.14 16.10
C LEU A 149 0.44 6.22 15.18
N ASN A 150 1.75 6.11 15.41
CA ASN A 150 2.59 5.27 14.56
C ASN A 150 2.21 3.79 14.67
N GLU A 151 1.80 3.32 15.84
CA GLU A 151 1.32 1.95 16.00
C GLU A 151 0.06 1.70 15.15
N LEU A 152 -0.92 2.62 15.19
CA LEU A 152 -2.12 2.52 14.36
C LEU A 152 -1.80 2.61 12.87
N GLN A 153 -0.87 3.48 12.46
CA GLN A 153 -0.41 3.59 11.07
C GLN A 153 0.19 2.28 10.57
N GLU A 154 1.07 1.67 11.37
CA GLU A 154 1.67 0.38 11.05
C GLU A 154 0.59 -0.71 10.91
N HIS A 155 -0.39 -0.75 11.84
CA HIS A 155 -1.51 -1.68 11.76
C HIS A 155 -2.35 -1.48 10.49
N PHE A 156 -2.80 -0.24 10.23
CA PHE A 156 -3.64 0.09 9.06
C PHE A 156 -2.93 -0.21 7.75
N PHE A 157 -1.62 0.03 7.67
CA PHE A 157 -0.83 -0.37 6.50
C PHE A 157 -0.83 -1.88 6.29
N THR A 158 -0.57 -2.66 7.34
CA THR A 158 -0.54 -4.13 7.17
C THR A 158 -1.90 -4.70 6.78
N ASP A 159 -2.99 -4.13 7.32
CA ASP A 159 -4.36 -4.49 6.95
C ASP A 159 -4.67 -4.08 5.49
N PHE A 160 -4.22 -2.90 5.09
CA PHE A 160 -4.45 -2.38 3.74
C PHE A 160 -3.74 -3.23 2.70
N VAL A 161 -2.46 -3.55 2.94
CA VAL A 161 -1.69 -4.46 2.08
C VAL A 161 -2.35 -5.82 2.07
N PHE A 162 -2.87 -6.32 3.21
CA PHE A 162 -3.60 -7.59 3.23
C PHE A 162 -4.84 -7.56 2.33
N VAL A 163 -5.69 -6.53 2.45
CA VAL A 163 -6.93 -6.41 1.67
C VAL A 163 -6.64 -6.31 0.17
N TRP A 164 -5.68 -5.47 -0.21
CA TRP A 164 -5.37 -5.21 -1.63
C TRP A 164 -4.25 -6.08 -2.20
N ARG A 165 -3.80 -7.12 -1.46
CA ARG A 165 -2.63 -7.94 -1.82
C ARG A 165 -2.65 -8.49 -3.24
N TYR A 166 -3.80 -8.85 -3.80
CA TYR A 166 -3.84 -9.41 -5.16
C TYR A 166 -3.47 -8.39 -6.24
N TYR A 167 -3.72 -7.09 -6.01
CA TYR A 167 -3.27 -6.02 -6.90
C TYR A 167 -1.77 -5.73 -6.75
N ILE A 168 -1.19 -6.06 -5.59
CA ILE A 168 0.24 -5.86 -5.26
C ILE A 168 1.08 -7.08 -5.68
N ASP A 169 0.52 -8.29 -5.54
CA ASP A 169 1.18 -9.57 -5.82
C ASP A 169 1.21 -9.92 -7.31
N ASP A 170 0.34 -9.31 -8.13
CA ASP A 170 0.23 -9.57 -9.56
C ASP A 170 1.12 -8.59 -10.35
N PRO A 171 2.14 -9.08 -11.09
CA PRO A 171 3.04 -8.23 -11.86
C PRO A 171 2.35 -7.37 -12.92
N LEU A 172 1.20 -7.82 -13.44
CA LEU A 172 0.44 -7.06 -14.43
C LEU A 172 -0.19 -5.80 -13.85
N THR A 173 -0.52 -5.82 -12.56
CA THR A 173 -1.11 -4.68 -11.88
C THR A 173 -0.09 -3.89 -11.07
N TRP A 174 0.97 -4.52 -10.55
CA TRP A 174 1.99 -3.87 -9.71
C TRP A 174 3.27 -3.45 -10.44
N GLY A 175 3.13 -2.95 -11.68
CA GLY A 175 4.22 -2.36 -12.47
C GLY A 175 4.21 -0.83 -12.45
N TYR A 176 5.37 -0.20 -12.69
CA TYR A 176 5.49 1.28 -12.74
C TYR A 176 4.56 1.93 -13.78
N SER A 177 4.35 1.27 -14.92
CA SER A 177 3.45 1.70 -16.00
C SER A 177 1.97 1.53 -15.65
N SER A 178 1.64 0.73 -14.64
CA SER A 178 0.27 0.46 -14.23
C SER A 178 -0.30 1.63 -13.41
N PRO A 179 -1.51 2.11 -13.73
CA PRO A 179 -2.21 3.08 -12.89
C PRO A 179 -2.46 2.59 -11.46
N VAL A 180 -2.51 1.27 -11.23
CA VAL A 180 -2.64 0.68 -9.90
C VAL A 180 -1.43 1.02 -9.02
N PHE A 181 -0.23 1.13 -9.60
CA PHE A 181 0.93 1.58 -8.83
C PHE A 181 0.70 2.98 -8.25
N LYS A 182 0.15 3.91 -9.04
CA LYS A 182 -0.19 5.27 -8.57
C LYS A 182 -1.30 5.26 -7.52
N VAL A 183 -2.37 4.49 -7.76
CA VAL A 183 -3.54 4.45 -6.87
C VAL A 183 -3.18 3.88 -5.50
N LEU A 184 -2.36 2.82 -5.41
CA LEU A 184 -1.93 2.30 -4.11
C LEU A 184 -0.81 3.13 -3.48
N SER A 185 0.07 3.74 -4.28
CA SER A 185 1.11 4.65 -3.75
C SER A 185 0.50 5.84 -3.01
N ILE A 186 -0.54 6.47 -3.56
CA ILE A 186 -1.23 7.56 -2.84
C ILE A 186 -1.95 7.05 -1.58
N ALA A 187 -2.44 5.81 -1.58
CA ALA A 187 -3.03 5.22 -0.39
C ALA A 187 -1.99 5.00 0.72
N PHE A 188 -0.80 4.48 0.38
CA PHE A 188 0.30 4.34 1.33
C PHE A 188 0.70 5.70 1.92
N LEU A 189 0.79 6.72 1.09
CA LEU A 189 1.09 8.09 1.53
C LEU A 189 0.00 8.65 2.47
N ARG A 190 -1.28 8.47 2.14
CA ARG A 190 -2.41 8.89 2.99
C ARG A 190 -2.39 8.18 4.35
N LEU A 191 -2.15 6.88 4.38
CA LEU A 191 -2.00 6.13 5.63
C LEU A 191 -0.78 6.61 6.44
N ALA A 192 0.36 6.82 5.79
CA ALA A 192 1.59 7.30 6.41
C ALA A 192 1.48 8.74 6.94
N ALA A 193 0.65 9.58 6.32
CA ALA A 193 0.40 10.95 6.78
C ALA A 193 -0.81 11.08 7.71
N TRP A 194 -1.58 10.01 7.93
CA TRP A 194 -2.88 10.06 8.61
C TRP A 194 -3.84 11.06 7.92
N ASP A 195 -3.83 11.07 6.58
CA ASP A 195 -4.64 11.93 5.71
C ASP A 195 -5.84 11.14 5.15
N PHE A 196 -6.84 10.93 6.01
CA PHE A 196 -8.06 10.22 5.69
C PHE A 196 -9.21 10.59 6.64
N GLU A 197 -10.42 10.20 6.26
CA GLU A 197 -11.65 10.41 7.03
C GLU A 197 -12.05 9.10 7.73
N LEU A 198 -12.60 9.22 8.94
CA LEU A 198 -13.26 8.12 9.64
C LEU A 198 -14.77 8.28 9.49
N SER A 199 -15.44 7.24 9.01
CA SER A 199 -16.89 7.16 8.89
C SER A 199 -17.44 5.99 9.70
N SER A 200 -18.62 6.15 10.29
CA SER A 200 -19.35 5.09 11.00
C SER A 200 -20.33 4.33 10.08
N ASP A 201 -20.17 4.42 8.76
CA ASP A 201 -21.00 3.66 7.82
C ASP A 201 -20.75 2.16 7.96
N SER A 202 -21.81 1.43 8.33
CA SER A 202 -21.76 -0.02 8.54
C SER A 202 -22.18 -0.82 7.31
N ASN A 203 -22.67 -0.17 6.25
CA ASN A 203 -23.18 -0.81 5.03
C ASN A 203 -22.21 -0.69 3.85
N VAL A 204 -20.92 -0.91 4.11
CA VAL A 204 -19.88 -0.92 3.06
C VAL A 204 -19.69 -2.31 2.45
N GLU A 205 -19.39 -2.36 1.16
CA GLU A 205 -18.98 -3.58 0.49
C GLU A 205 -17.48 -3.84 0.74
N LEU A 206 -17.19 -4.83 1.60
CA LEU A 206 -15.82 -5.14 1.99
C LEU A 206 -15.01 -5.73 0.81
N PRO A 207 -13.73 -5.36 0.62
CA PRO A 207 -12.96 -5.72 -0.58
C PRO A 207 -12.31 -7.10 -0.48
N ILE A 208 -13.13 -8.12 -0.29
CA ILE A 208 -12.69 -9.51 -0.02
C ILE A 208 -13.03 -10.43 -1.20
N SER A 209 -13.80 -9.89 -2.15
CA SER A 209 -14.17 -10.59 -3.36
C SER A 209 -13.16 -10.29 -4.46
N PHE A 210 -13.03 -11.22 -5.41
CA PHE A 210 -12.32 -10.99 -6.66
C PHE A 210 -12.96 -9.87 -7.52
N ALA A 211 -14.19 -9.47 -7.19
CA ALA A 211 -14.88 -8.36 -7.83
C ALA A 211 -14.43 -6.97 -7.34
N SER A 212 -13.69 -6.88 -6.24
CA SER A 212 -13.35 -5.60 -5.62
C SER A 212 -12.24 -4.87 -6.39
N ILE A 213 -12.38 -3.56 -6.54
CA ILE A 213 -11.42 -2.69 -7.25
C ILE A 213 -11.16 -1.43 -6.42
N PRO A 214 -9.90 -0.96 -6.32
CA PRO A 214 -9.60 0.35 -5.75
C PRO A 214 -10.35 1.47 -6.51
N SER A 215 -10.96 2.41 -5.79
CA SER A 215 -11.85 3.41 -6.38
C SER A 215 -11.61 4.85 -5.90
N TRP A 216 -10.53 5.10 -5.15
CA TRP A 216 -10.19 6.46 -4.70
C TRP A 216 -9.37 7.21 -5.74
N ASP A 217 -9.44 8.54 -5.66
CA ASP A 217 -8.71 9.43 -6.54
C ASP A 217 -7.20 9.37 -6.31
N TYR A 218 -6.45 9.51 -7.41
CA TYR A 218 -4.99 9.52 -7.39
C TYR A 218 -4.42 10.53 -8.40
N PRO A 219 -3.22 11.09 -8.13
CA PRO A 219 -2.54 11.96 -9.08
C PRO A 219 -2.23 11.25 -10.40
N GLN A 220 -2.56 11.90 -11.52
CA GLN A 220 -2.30 11.36 -12.85
C GLN A 220 -0.82 11.45 -13.24
N THR A 221 -0.09 12.41 -12.66
CA THR A 221 1.35 12.60 -12.85
C THR A 221 2.17 11.76 -11.87
N ASN A 222 3.40 11.44 -12.25
CA ASN A 222 4.33 10.71 -11.38
C ASN A 222 5.07 11.64 -10.40
N ILE A 223 4.91 12.96 -10.56
CA ILE A 223 5.54 13.98 -9.71
C ILE A 223 4.44 14.90 -9.19
N TYR A 224 4.36 15.02 -7.86
CA TYR A 224 3.37 15.87 -7.20
C TYR A 224 3.78 16.22 -5.76
N TRP A 225 3.27 17.33 -5.25
CA TRP A 225 3.49 17.72 -3.86
C TRP A 225 2.49 17.04 -2.92
N PHE A 226 2.99 16.50 -1.81
CA PHE A 226 2.18 15.88 -0.76
C PHE A 226 2.75 16.23 0.63
N HIS A 227 1.95 16.89 1.47
CA HIS A 227 2.34 17.32 2.82
C HIS A 227 3.70 18.03 2.92
N GLY A 228 4.03 18.86 1.92
CA GLY A 228 5.28 19.64 1.88
C GLY A 228 6.50 18.89 1.33
N PHE A 229 6.34 17.62 0.94
CA PHE A 229 7.34 16.81 0.26
C PHE A 229 7.01 16.69 -1.23
N LEU A 230 8.02 16.68 -2.08
CA LEU A 230 7.85 16.36 -3.49
C LEU A 230 7.93 14.85 -3.66
N ILE A 231 6.80 14.24 -4.02
CA ILE A 231 6.70 12.80 -4.28
C ILE A 231 7.06 12.55 -5.73
N ILE A 232 7.91 11.55 -5.96
CA ILE A 232 8.31 11.12 -7.30
C ILE A 232 8.17 9.61 -7.37
N LEU A 233 7.27 9.15 -8.21
CA LEU A 233 7.12 7.73 -8.56
C LEU A 233 8.15 7.38 -9.64
N GLN A 234 8.95 6.34 -9.41
CA GLN A 234 9.96 5.82 -10.34
C GLN A 234 9.82 4.31 -10.49
N GLU A 235 10.39 3.78 -11.57
CA GLU A 235 10.44 2.34 -11.81
C GLU A 235 11.41 1.63 -10.86
N ASP A 236 12.61 2.21 -10.71
CA ASP A 236 13.66 1.72 -9.84
C ASP A 236 14.35 2.91 -9.15
N ILE A 237 14.78 2.70 -7.91
CA ILE A 237 15.47 3.67 -7.06
C ILE A 237 16.65 3.03 -6.30
N GLU A 238 17.00 1.77 -6.60
CA GLU A 238 18.20 1.12 -6.05
C GLU A 238 19.46 1.54 -6.79
N LEU A 239 19.33 1.90 -8.08
CA LEU A 239 20.44 2.40 -8.90
C LEU A 239 20.58 3.93 -8.78
N GLU A 240 21.80 4.39 -8.47
CA GLU A 240 22.13 5.83 -8.39
C GLU A 240 21.80 6.58 -9.69
N THR A 241 21.91 5.94 -10.85
CA THR A 241 21.56 6.54 -12.14
C THR A 241 20.07 6.87 -12.24
N MET A 242 19.21 6.03 -11.68
CA MET A 242 17.75 6.23 -11.69
C MET A 242 17.35 7.33 -10.70
N ILE A 243 18.05 7.41 -9.56
CA ILE A 243 17.91 8.54 -8.63
C ILE A 243 18.29 9.85 -9.33
N ASN A 244 19.42 9.88 -10.04
CA ASN A 244 19.83 11.07 -10.82
C ASN A 244 18.76 11.49 -11.84
N ASP A 245 18.22 10.54 -12.62
CA ASP A 245 17.15 10.80 -13.59
C ASP A 245 15.89 11.34 -12.91
N ALA A 246 15.55 10.85 -11.71
CA ALA A 246 14.44 11.35 -10.90
C ALA A 246 14.66 12.81 -10.48
N LEU A 247 15.88 13.17 -10.07
CA LEU A 247 16.23 14.53 -9.66
C LEU A 247 16.20 15.51 -10.84
N GLU A 248 16.65 15.10 -12.02
CA GLU A 248 16.54 15.93 -13.23
C GLU A 248 15.08 16.20 -13.58
N LYS A 249 14.20 15.19 -13.49
CA LYS A 249 12.75 15.36 -13.69
C LYS A 249 12.12 16.25 -12.61
N ALA A 250 12.71 16.31 -11.42
CA ALA A 250 12.22 17.11 -10.31
C ALA A 250 12.53 18.61 -10.45
N LYS A 251 13.63 18.98 -11.13
CA LYS A 251 14.11 20.37 -11.22
C LYS A 251 13.02 21.39 -11.59
N PRO A 252 12.21 21.19 -12.65
CA PRO A 252 11.16 22.16 -13.01
C PRO A 252 10.13 22.38 -11.91
N HIS A 253 9.86 21.36 -11.08
CA HIS A 253 8.90 21.43 -9.98
C HIS A 253 9.46 22.08 -8.71
N ILE A 254 10.79 22.22 -8.64
CA ILE A 254 11.51 22.82 -7.52
C ILE A 254 11.87 24.27 -7.84
N ASP A 255 12.27 24.57 -9.09
CA ASP A 255 12.70 25.90 -9.53
C ASP A 255 11.58 26.96 -9.43
N ASP A 256 10.31 26.53 -9.46
CA ASP A 256 9.14 27.38 -9.18
C ASP A 256 9.07 27.89 -7.72
N LEU A 257 9.83 27.29 -6.80
CA LEU A 257 9.99 27.79 -5.44
C LEU A 257 11.04 28.90 -5.42
N HIS A 258 10.62 30.14 -5.66
CA HIS A 258 11.50 31.32 -5.56
C HIS A 258 12.32 31.33 -4.25
N GLY A 259 13.64 31.13 -4.36
CA GLY A 259 14.64 31.35 -3.32
C GLY A 259 15.37 30.09 -2.85
N HIS A 260 16.65 30.27 -2.50
CA HIS A 260 17.57 29.28 -1.90
C HIS A 260 16.93 28.51 -0.73
N ARG A 261 16.23 27.41 -1.03
CA ARG A 261 15.49 26.63 -0.03
C ARG A 261 15.75 25.16 -0.26
N ASP A 262 16.04 24.45 0.83
CA ASP A 262 16.22 23.01 0.76
C ASP A 262 14.91 22.34 0.35
N ALA A 263 14.96 21.43 -0.64
CA ALA A 263 13.81 20.65 -1.09
C ALA A 263 13.93 19.21 -0.59
N ARG A 264 12.83 18.68 -0.02
CA ARG A 264 12.77 17.29 0.44
C ARG A 264 11.89 16.48 -0.48
N LEU A 265 12.45 15.39 -0.98
CA LEU A 265 11.84 14.51 -1.96
C LEU A 265 11.66 13.12 -1.36
N VAL A 266 10.56 12.47 -1.72
CA VAL A 266 10.30 11.07 -1.42
C VAL A 266 10.19 10.34 -2.76
N LEU A 267 11.19 9.52 -3.07
CA LEU A 267 11.21 8.67 -4.24
C LEU A 267 10.55 7.34 -3.88
N ILE A 268 9.56 6.91 -4.67
CA ILE A 268 8.84 5.65 -4.44
C ILE A 268 8.93 4.81 -5.71
N SER A 269 9.44 3.59 -5.56
CA SER A 269 9.30 2.54 -6.55
C SER A 269 8.28 1.50 -6.08
N PRO A 270 7.89 0.51 -6.92
CA PRO A 270 6.95 -0.54 -6.51
C PRO A 270 7.33 -1.25 -5.21
N TYR A 271 8.61 -1.36 -4.89
CA TYR A 271 9.08 -2.11 -3.72
C TYR A 271 9.91 -1.32 -2.73
N HIS A 272 10.42 -0.16 -3.13
CA HIS A 272 11.36 0.61 -2.32
C HIS A 272 10.91 2.06 -2.15
N VAL A 273 11.45 2.70 -1.11
CA VAL A 273 11.37 4.14 -0.87
C VAL A 273 12.75 4.68 -0.54
N THR A 274 13.07 5.86 -1.08
CA THR A 274 14.32 6.58 -0.83
C THR A 274 14.00 8.04 -0.53
N PHE A 275 14.72 8.61 0.43
CA PHE A 275 14.57 9.99 0.87
C PHE A 275 15.72 10.83 0.36
N VAL A 276 15.40 11.99 -0.24
CA VAL A 276 16.41 12.91 -0.76
C VAL A 276 16.22 14.30 -0.18
N GLU A 277 17.29 14.91 0.30
CA GLU A 277 17.35 16.32 0.67
C GLU A 277 18.27 17.06 -0.31
N LEU A 278 17.68 17.97 -1.07
CA LEU A 278 18.39 18.88 -1.96
C LEU A 278 18.66 20.16 -1.20
N SER A 279 19.93 20.48 -1.02
CA SER A 279 20.39 21.76 -0.48
C SER A 279 21.17 22.52 -1.55
N TYR A 280 21.42 23.82 -1.33
CA TYR A 280 22.13 24.67 -2.30
C TYR A 280 23.47 24.09 -2.79
N ASN A 281 24.19 23.32 -1.94
CA ASN A 281 25.53 22.80 -2.23
C ASN A 281 25.64 21.27 -2.19
N ALA A 282 24.58 20.55 -1.84
CA ALA A 282 24.67 19.10 -1.66
C ALA A 282 23.34 18.40 -1.90
N VAL A 283 23.44 17.19 -2.43
CA VAL A 283 22.34 16.23 -2.53
C VAL A 283 22.61 15.13 -1.49
N LEU A 284 21.75 15.06 -0.48
CA LEU A 284 21.79 14.01 0.54
C LEU A 284 20.77 12.94 0.18
N VAL A 285 21.17 11.67 0.17
CA VAL A 285 20.32 10.53 -0.22
C VAL A 285 20.38 9.47 0.86
N SER A 286 19.21 8.96 1.28
CA SER A 286 19.15 7.81 2.19
C SER A 286 19.44 6.51 1.44
N GLU A 287 19.68 5.43 2.18
CA GLU A 287 19.62 4.11 1.58
C GLU A 287 18.22 3.82 1.00
N SER A 288 18.16 2.92 0.02
CA SER A 288 16.91 2.39 -0.53
C SER A 288 16.29 1.43 0.48
N ILE A 289 15.09 1.75 0.97
CA ILE A 289 14.43 1.01 2.03
C ILE A 289 13.23 0.25 1.45
N ALA A 290 13.07 -1.01 1.81
CA ALA A 290 11.94 -1.82 1.37
C ALA A 290 10.59 -1.25 1.86
N LEU A 291 9.81 -0.69 0.93
CA LEU A 291 8.45 -0.22 1.14
C LEU A 291 7.47 -1.39 1.23
N LEU A 292 7.67 -2.42 0.41
CA LEU A 292 6.88 -3.64 0.42
C LEU A 292 7.79 -4.87 0.54
N THR A 293 7.27 -5.88 1.24
CA THR A 293 7.93 -7.17 1.46
C THR A 293 6.86 -8.26 1.40
N ASN A 294 7.25 -9.52 1.23
CA ASN A 294 6.30 -10.65 1.31
C ASN A 294 5.59 -10.73 2.68
N ARG A 295 6.10 -10.03 3.70
CA ARG A 295 5.50 -9.98 5.04
C ARG A 295 4.69 -8.71 5.28
N SER A 296 4.60 -7.78 4.34
CA SER A 296 3.95 -6.47 4.55
C SER A 296 2.48 -6.58 4.95
N ALA A 297 1.80 -7.68 4.57
CA ALA A 297 0.45 -7.97 5.03
C ALA A 297 0.37 -8.54 6.46
N VAL A 298 1.47 -8.69 7.20
CA VAL A 298 1.53 -9.32 8.54
C VAL A 298 2.39 -8.51 9.50
N GLN A 299 3.44 -7.87 9.01
CA GLN A 299 4.34 -7.02 9.75
C GLN A 299 4.60 -5.75 8.93
N CYS A 300 4.62 -4.60 9.58
CA CYS A 300 4.91 -3.36 8.88
C CYS A 300 6.33 -3.39 8.29
N SER A 301 6.45 -2.94 7.04
CA SER A 301 7.72 -2.83 6.33
C SER A 301 8.56 -1.67 6.87
N PRO A 302 9.89 -1.74 6.78
CA PRO A 302 10.76 -0.64 7.19
C PRO A 302 10.47 0.66 6.43
N GLY A 303 10.20 0.59 5.13
CA GLY A 303 9.93 1.76 4.30
C GLY A 303 8.66 2.48 4.73
N PHE A 304 7.59 1.73 5.05
CA PHE A 304 6.38 2.35 5.57
C PHE A 304 6.58 2.92 6.98
N ARG A 305 7.35 2.23 7.85
CA ARG A 305 7.74 2.81 9.15
C ARG A 305 8.48 4.13 8.96
N ALA A 306 9.46 4.21 8.07
CA ALA A 306 10.18 5.45 7.82
C ALA A 306 9.25 6.56 7.29
N LEU A 307 8.39 6.24 6.32
CA LEU A 307 7.40 7.17 5.77
C LEU A 307 6.48 7.74 6.85
N SER A 308 5.90 6.88 7.69
CA SER A 308 4.95 7.32 8.71
C SER A 308 5.59 8.30 9.70
N ARG A 309 6.85 8.06 10.07
CA ARG A 309 7.62 8.97 10.94
C ARG A 309 7.94 10.29 10.28
N ILE A 310 8.33 10.27 9.02
CA ILE A 310 8.65 11.49 8.28
C ILE A 310 7.42 12.40 8.17
N PHE A 311 6.24 11.82 7.93
CA PHE A 311 5.02 12.60 7.80
C PHE A 311 4.40 13.03 9.13
N THR A 312 4.51 12.26 10.21
CA THR A 312 3.81 12.61 11.47
C THR A 312 4.71 13.05 12.62
N SER A 313 6.03 12.83 12.51
CA SER A 313 7.02 13.24 13.51
C SER A 313 7.87 14.42 13.04
N ASN A 314 8.55 15.07 13.99
CA ASN A 314 9.44 16.20 13.71
C ASN A 314 10.85 15.80 13.24
N CYS A 315 11.09 14.52 12.93
CA CYS A 315 12.42 13.97 12.64
C CYS A 315 13.08 14.59 11.39
N TRP A 316 12.28 15.00 10.41
CA TRP A 316 12.77 15.52 9.13
C TRP A 316 12.00 16.77 8.66
N LYS A 317 11.47 17.55 9.61
CA LYS A 317 10.66 18.74 9.31
C LYS A 317 11.27 20.09 9.74
N LYS A 318 12.43 20.09 10.42
CA LYS A 318 13.01 21.30 11.05
C LYS A 318 13.34 22.46 10.09
N SER A 319 13.53 22.22 8.78
CA SER A 319 13.73 23.31 7.80
C SER A 319 12.43 23.81 7.13
N LEU A 320 11.27 23.26 7.47
CA LEU A 320 9.98 23.71 6.92
C LEU A 320 9.41 24.91 7.69
N THR A 321 9.88 25.19 8.91
CA THR A 321 9.44 26.35 9.71
C THR A 321 9.75 27.68 9.01
N ASP A 322 10.83 27.76 8.23
CA ASP A 322 11.18 28.94 7.43
C ASP A 322 10.23 29.16 6.24
N ARG A 323 9.40 28.15 5.92
CA ARG A 323 8.35 28.23 4.89
C ARG A 323 7.00 28.67 5.47
N GLU A 324 6.89 28.81 6.79
CA GLU A 324 5.64 29.17 7.44
C GLU A 324 5.18 30.57 7.00
N ARG A 325 3.97 30.64 6.46
CA ARG A 325 3.33 31.91 6.06
C ARG A 325 2.30 32.36 7.09
N TRP A 326 1.93 31.49 8.03
CA TRP A 326 1.00 31.78 9.10
C TRP A 326 1.61 32.77 10.09
N LYS A 327 1.16 34.04 10.03
CA LYS A 327 1.61 35.12 10.92
C LYS A 327 0.70 35.32 12.14
N LEU A 328 -0.40 34.59 12.22
CA LEU A 328 -1.40 34.73 13.28
C LEU A 328 -0.92 33.98 14.53
N ASN A 329 -0.62 34.72 15.60
CA ASN A 329 -0.30 34.12 16.88
C ASN A 329 -1.61 33.68 17.57
N VAL A 330 -2.06 32.46 17.29
CA VAL A 330 -3.25 31.88 17.91
C VAL A 330 -2.82 31.11 19.16
N PRO A 331 -3.41 31.38 20.35
CA PRO A 331 -3.13 30.62 21.55
C PRO A 331 -3.39 29.12 21.36
N SER A 332 -2.59 28.28 22.01
CA SER A 332 -2.64 26.82 21.86
C SER A 332 -4.01 26.24 22.24
N GLU A 333 -4.68 26.85 23.21
CA GLU A 333 -6.01 26.48 23.67
C GLU A 333 -7.08 26.73 22.60
N ILE A 334 -6.92 27.78 21.80
CA ILE A 334 -7.83 28.12 20.70
C ILE A 334 -7.59 27.18 19.52
N LEU A 335 -6.32 26.91 19.16
CA LEU A 335 -6.00 25.92 18.14
C LEU A 335 -6.53 24.54 18.49
N TYR A 336 -6.39 24.15 19.76
CA TYR A 336 -6.93 22.91 20.29
C TYR A 336 -8.45 22.86 20.13
N LYS A 337 -9.17 23.90 20.56
CA LYS A 337 -10.63 23.99 20.38
C LYS A 337 -11.04 23.91 18.92
N ILE A 338 -10.37 24.64 18.02
CA ILE A 338 -10.67 24.59 16.57
C ILE A 338 -10.54 23.16 16.07
N LEU A 339 -9.40 22.51 16.29
CA LEU A 339 -9.17 21.15 15.80
C LEU A 339 -10.19 20.12 16.34
N HIS A 340 -10.69 20.33 17.56
CA HIS A 340 -11.69 19.45 18.18
C HIS A 340 -13.12 19.68 17.69
N GLU A 341 -13.46 20.88 17.24
CA GLU A 341 -14.79 21.23 16.73
C GLU A 341 -14.93 20.98 15.22
N LEU A 342 -13.82 20.87 14.50
CA LEU A 342 -13.84 20.59 13.05
C LEU A 342 -14.28 19.15 12.76
N GLU A 343 -15.02 18.98 11.67
CA GLU A 343 -15.27 17.66 11.09
C GLU A 343 -13.95 17.02 10.66
N PRO A 344 -13.82 15.67 10.68
CA PRO A 344 -12.54 14.99 10.41
C PRO A 344 -11.83 15.45 9.13
N ARG A 345 -12.60 15.71 8.06
CA ARG A 345 -12.08 16.21 6.78
C ARG A 345 -11.45 17.60 6.93
N ASP A 346 -12.14 18.50 7.63
CA ASP A 346 -11.67 19.86 7.85
C ASP A 346 -10.51 19.90 8.84
N THR A 347 -10.46 18.98 9.81
CA THR A 347 -9.33 18.85 10.74
C THR A 347 -8.03 18.56 9.97
N VAL A 348 -8.06 17.63 9.00
CA VAL A 348 -6.90 17.31 8.15
C VAL A 348 -6.54 18.47 7.23
N ALA A 349 -7.54 19.14 6.64
CA ALA A 349 -7.29 20.32 5.80
C ALA A 349 -6.66 21.46 6.61
N PHE A 350 -7.15 21.70 7.83
CA PHE A 350 -6.66 22.73 8.73
C PHE A 350 -5.24 22.43 9.23
N SER A 351 -4.93 21.16 9.53
CA SER A 351 -3.58 20.77 9.97
C SER A 351 -2.52 21.13 8.92
N ARG A 352 -2.88 21.14 7.63
CA ARG A 352 -2.01 21.50 6.51
C ARG A 352 -1.84 23.00 6.30
N ALA A 353 -2.63 23.84 6.98
CA ALA A 353 -2.60 25.28 6.79
C ALA A 353 -1.37 25.95 7.43
N SER A 354 -0.79 25.34 8.47
CA SER A 354 0.48 25.75 9.07
C SER A 354 1.19 24.58 9.73
N PHE A 355 2.51 24.69 9.87
CA PHE A 355 3.36 23.80 10.64
C PHE A 355 2.91 23.72 12.11
N THR A 356 2.54 24.85 12.70
CA THR A 356 1.99 24.88 14.07
C THR A 356 0.71 24.04 14.15
N ALA A 357 -0.24 24.23 13.23
CA ALA A 357 -1.45 23.41 13.18
C ALA A 357 -1.14 21.92 12.94
N THR A 358 -0.17 21.61 12.06
CA THR A 358 0.30 20.23 11.83
C THR A 358 0.83 19.61 13.12
N GLN A 359 1.66 20.34 13.86
CA GLN A 359 2.24 19.86 15.11
C GLN A 359 1.13 19.57 16.14
N TYR A 360 0.22 20.52 16.35
CA TYR A 360 -0.91 20.33 17.27
C TYR A 360 -1.84 19.19 16.85
N TYR A 361 -2.09 19.03 15.55
CA TYR A 361 -2.89 17.93 15.03
C TYR A 361 -2.33 16.57 15.45
N TYR A 362 -1.03 16.34 15.24
CA TYR A 362 -0.42 15.05 15.59
C TYR A 362 -0.13 14.87 17.09
N THR A 363 0.01 15.95 17.87
CA THR A 363 0.27 15.85 19.31
C THR A 363 -0.97 15.82 20.19
N SER A 364 -2.07 16.44 19.74
CA SER A 364 -3.19 16.79 20.61
C SER A 364 -4.51 16.17 20.21
N ILE A 365 -4.68 15.75 18.95
CA ILE A 365 -5.92 15.14 18.48
C ILE A 365 -5.85 13.62 18.61
N PRO A 366 -6.80 12.98 19.33
CA PRO A 366 -6.92 11.53 19.36
C PRO A 366 -7.10 10.99 17.94
N GLN A 367 -6.31 9.98 17.59
CA GLN A 367 -6.29 9.40 16.24
C GLN A 367 -7.64 8.77 15.84
N ILE A 368 -8.28 8.13 16.82
CA ILE A 368 -9.69 7.72 16.78
C ILE A 368 -10.31 8.29 18.06
N LYS A 369 -11.48 8.92 17.93
CA LYS A 369 -12.14 9.64 19.03
C LYS A 369 -12.33 8.74 20.26
N ASP A 370 -11.98 9.26 21.44
CA ASP A 370 -12.09 8.59 22.73
C ASP A 370 -11.33 7.25 22.84
N THR A 371 -10.30 7.05 21.99
CA THR A 371 -9.45 5.86 22.01
C THR A 371 -8.03 6.13 22.49
N VAL A 372 -7.45 5.14 23.17
CA VAL A 372 -6.03 5.16 23.58
C VAL A 372 -5.40 3.81 23.28
N VAL A 373 -4.31 3.80 22.50
CA VAL A 373 -3.53 2.60 22.20
C VAL A 373 -2.90 2.04 23.47
N GLN A 374 -3.12 0.76 23.74
CA GLN A 374 -2.63 0.06 24.94
C GLN A 374 -1.39 -0.78 24.68
N SER A 375 -1.20 -1.24 23.44
CA SER A 375 -0.10 -2.13 23.06
C SER A 375 0.56 -1.68 21.78
N PHE A 376 1.87 -1.80 21.73
CA PHE A 376 2.76 -1.37 20.65
C PHE A 376 3.47 -2.56 19.99
N LYS A 377 2.77 -3.67 19.77
CA LYS A 377 3.41 -4.91 19.29
C LYS A 377 4.01 -4.78 17.89
N SER A 378 3.46 -3.92 17.02
CA SER A 378 4.02 -3.69 15.69
C SER A 378 5.31 -2.87 15.76
N SER A 379 5.30 -1.76 16.50
CA SER A 379 6.44 -0.84 16.59
C SER A 379 7.51 -1.31 17.57
N ILE A 380 7.09 -2.00 18.64
CA ILE A 380 7.90 -2.47 19.77
C ILE A 380 7.65 -3.97 20.02
N PRO A 381 8.19 -4.88 19.17
CA PRO A 381 7.83 -6.30 19.21
C PRO A 381 8.27 -7.05 20.47
N CYS A 382 9.21 -6.51 21.26
CA CYS A 382 9.75 -7.23 22.41
C CYS A 382 8.75 -7.40 23.56
N CYS A 383 7.97 -6.37 23.88
CA CYS A 383 6.97 -6.43 24.95
C CYS A 383 5.72 -5.58 24.68
N GLY A 384 5.68 -4.83 23.58
CA GLY A 384 4.57 -3.96 23.22
C GLY A 384 4.34 -2.77 24.15
N LYS A 385 5.33 -2.36 24.97
CA LYS A 385 5.22 -1.22 25.89
C LYS A 385 6.08 -0.06 25.42
N GLN A 386 5.54 1.15 25.41
CA GLN A 386 6.31 2.35 25.05
C GLN A 386 7.20 2.87 26.19
N LYS A 387 6.76 2.70 27.45
CA LYS A 387 7.46 3.20 28.63
C LYS A 387 8.86 2.58 28.75
N GLY A 388 9.86 3.39 29.09
CA GLY A 388 11.23 2.95 29.34
C GLY A 388 12.13 2.87 28.10
N LEU A 389 11.67 3.29 26.91
CA LEU A 389 12.49 3.34 25.70
C LEU A 389 13.45 4.53 25.62
N GLY A 390 13.25 5.58 26.42
CA GLY A 390 14.08 6.79 26.35
C GLY A 390 15.56 6.50 26.62
N ASP A 391 15.85 5.94 27.80
CA ASP A 391 17.23 5.71 28.23
C ASP A 391 17.71 4.29 27.90
N ASN A 392 16.78 3.33 27.79
CA ASN A 392 17.09 1.90 27.65
C ASN A 392 16.46 1.29 26.38
N GLY A 393 16.22 2.11 25.36
CA GLY A 393 15.68 1.67 24.08
C GLY A 393 16.75 1.61 22.99
N VAL A 394 16.63 0.62 22.11
CA VAL A 394 17.47 0.50 20.93
C VAL A 394 16.61 0.26 19.69
N ARG A 395 16.98 0.89 18.57
CA ARG A 395 16.32 0.78 17.27
C ARG A 395 17.13 -0.12 16.36
N CYS A 396 16.46 -1.05 15.67
CA CYS A 396 17.11 -1.81 14.60
C CYS A 396 17.23 -0.96 13.33
N PRO A 397 18.42 -0.78 12.71
CA PRO A 397 18.57 0.06 11.52
C PRO A 397 17.94 -0.55 10.27
N VAL A 398 17.69 -1.87 10.25
CA VAL A 398 17.11 -2.59 9.09
C VAL A 398 15.59 -2.50 9.07
N CYS A 399 14.91 -2.81 10.17
CA CYS A 399 13.44 -2.84 10.23
C CYS A 399 12.81 -1.61 10.89
N TYR A 400 13.63 -0.73 11.49
CA TYR A 400 13.24 0.44 12.28
C TYR A 400 12.32 0.18 13.47
N SER A 401 12.18 -1.07 13.92
CA SER A 401 11.47 -1.38 15.15
C SER A 401 12.33 -1.10 16.38
N TRP A 402 11.66 -0.71 17.47
CA TRP A 402 12.29 -0.41 18.75
C TRP A 402 12.20 -1.62 19.68
N ARG A 403 13.19 -1.77 20.56
CA ARG A 403 13.19 -2.78 21.62
C ARG A 403 13.82 -2.20 22.88
N HIS A 404 13.40 -2.69 24.05
CA HIS A 404 14.11 -2.41 25.30
C HIS A 404 15.36 -3.28 25.42
N LEU A 405 16.46 -2.69 25.87
CA LEU A 405 17.71 -3.38 26.18
C LEU A 405 17.49 -4.54 27.16
N ALA A 406 16.69 -4.32 28.21
CA ALA A 406 16.32 -5.36 29.18
C ALA A 406 15.57 -6.54 28.53
N CYS A 407 14.67 -6.28 27.56
CA CYS A 407 13.93 -7.34 26.88
C CYS A 407 14.80 -8.22 25.97
N ILE A 408 15.96 -7.72 25.55
CA ILE A 408 16.90 -8.45 24.69
C ILE A 408 18.13 -8.94 25.46
N GLY A 409 18.15 -8.81 26.80
CA GLY A 409 19.27 -9.22 27.65
C GLY A 409 20.55 -8.43 27.43
N ALA A 410 20.44 -7.17 26.97
CA ALA A 410 21.56 -6.33 26.55
C ALA A 410 21.69 -5.06 27.41
N GLU A 411 21.50 -5.18 28.73
CA GLU A 411 21.50 -4.03 29.66
C GLU A 411 22.84 -3.28 29.69
N ASN A 412 23.94 -3.95 29.32
CA ASN A 412 25.29 -3.38 29.22
C ASN A 412 25.73 -3.07 27.78
N TRP A 413 24.78 -2.93 26.83
CA TRP A 413 25.11 -2.65 25.42
C TRP A 413 25.83 -1.31 25.29
N SER A 414 27.04 -1.31 24.71
CA SER A 414 27.76 -0.08 24.35
C SER A 414 27.16 0.53 23.08
N SER A 415 27.06 1.87 23.05
CA SER A 415 26.45 2.61 21.93
C SER A 415 27.18 2.48 20.59
N ASP A 416 28.36 1.87 20.57
CA ASP A 416 29.26 1.87 19.41
C ASP A 416 28.92 0.76 18.40
N GLU A 417 28.16 -0.27 18.79
CA GLU A 417 27.72 -1.33 17.90
C GLU A 417 26.25 -1.17 17.46
N GLN A 418 26.02 -1.24 16.15
CA GLN A 418 24.67 -1.22 15.58
C GLN A 418 23.90 -2.49 15.96
N TYR A 419 22.82 -2.32 16.74
CA TYR A 419 21.94 -3.42 17.09
C TYR A 419 21.08 -3.86 15.90
N ILE A 420 21.39 -5.04 15.35
CA ILE A 420 20.50 -5.74 14.42
C ILE A 420 19.67 -6.76 15.19
N CYS A 421 18.35 -6.73 15.02
CA CYS A 421 17.48 -7.63 15.76
C CYS A 421 17.48 -9.07 15.26
N MET A 422 17.05 -10.02 16.10
CA MET A 422 17.05 -11.46 15.74
C MET A 422 16.27 -11.75 14.45
N GLU A 423 15.14 -11.07 14.25
CA GLU A 423 14.36 -11.14 13.01
C GLU A 423 15.21 -10.74 11.79
N CYS A 424 15.94 -9.62 11.87
CA CYS A 424 16.78 -9.16 10.76
C CYS A 424 18.08 -9.97 10.61
N ARG A 425 18.62 -10.55 11.70
CA ARG A 425 19.82 -11.42 11.65
C ARG A 425 19.53 -12.79 11.03
N GLY A 426 18.34 -13.35 11.28
CA GLY A 426 17.95 -14.68 10.83
C GLY A 426 17.51 -14.77 9.36
N SER A 427 18.13 -13.98 8.47
CA SER A 427 17.84 -13.94 7.02
C SER A 427 16.36 -13.73 6.66
N ILE A 428 15.63 -12.93 7.45
CA ILE A 428 14.40 -12.30 6.94
C ILE A 428 14.84 -11.29 5.89
N ASN A 429 14.95 -11.74 4.64
CA ASN A 429 15.24 -10.87 3.52
C ASN A 429 14.07 -9.89 3.37
N PHE A 430 14.29 -8.64 3.78
CA PHE A 430 13.42 -7.51 3.49
C PHE A 430 13.55 -7.09 2.01
N THR A 431 14.31 -7.80 1.19
CA THR A 431 14.88 -7.29 -0.08
C THR A 431 14.24 -7.82 -1.37
N ALA A 432 13.19 -8.65 -1.33
CA ALA A 432 12.44 -8.98 -2.55
C ALA A 432 10.98 -9.38 -2.28
N VAL A 433 10.04 -8.56 -2.75
CA VAL A 433 8.67 -9.03 -2.99
C VAL A 433 8.72 -9.95 -4.20
N HIS A 434 8.20 -11.15 -4.05
CA HIS A 434 8.00 -12.04 -5.18
C HIS A 434 6.53 -12.03 -5.55
N PRO A 435 6.19 -12.19 -6.85
CA PRO A 435 4.81 -12.33 -7.26
C PRO A 435 4.09 -13.41 -6.45
N GLY A 436 2.94 -13.09 -5.85
CA GLY A 436 2.16 -13.97 -4.98
C GLY A 436 2.72 -14.19 -3.57
N GLY A 437 3.85 -13.57 -3.24
CA GLY A 437 4.55 -13.78 -1.98
C GLY A 437 3.80 -13.25 -0.76
N ILE A 438 3.11 -12.10 -0.89
CA ILE A 438 2.33 -11.51 0.20
C ILE A 438 1.17 -12.42 0.56
N ASN A 439 0.37 -12.83 -0.43
CA ASN A 439 -0.74 -13.75 -0.24
C ASN A 439 -0.28 -15.09 0.32
N ARG A 440 0.84 -15.65 -0.15
CA ARG A 440 1.38 -16.89 0.39
C ARG A 440 1.67 -16.81 1.89
N VAL A 441 2.25 -15.70 2.35
CA VAL A 441 2.60 -15.51 3.76
C VAL A 441 1.37 -15.18 4.62
N SER A 442 0.39 -14.48 4.07
CA SER A 442 -0.72 -13.93 4.84
C SER A 442 -2.01 -14.77 4.82
N CYS A 443 -2.27 -15.56 3.77
CA CYS A 443 -3.59 -16.18 3.56
C CYS A 443 -4.06 -17.14 4.65
N ARG A 444 -3.14 -17.71 5.44
CA ARG A 444 -3.44 -18.65 6.53
C ARG A 444 -3.26 -18.05 7.93
N LYS A 445 -2.91 -16.78 8.04
CA LYS A 445 -2.66 -16.13 9.33
C LYS A 445 -3.90 -15.38 9.79
N ALA A 446 -4.29 -15.62 11.04
CA ALA A 446 -5.27 -14.78 11.70
C ALA A 446 -4.71 -13.34 11.80
N ARG A 447 -5.56 -12.35 11.54
CA ARG A 447 -5.21 -10.94 11.70
C ARG A 447 -5.18 -10.61 13.18
N GLU A 448 -4.06 -10.11 13.66
CA GLU A 448 -3.98 -9.55 15.02
C GLU A 448 -4.61 -8.15 15.03
N GLY A 449 -5.56 -7.93 15.93
CA GLY A 449 -6.12 -6.60 16.16
C GLY A 449 -5.19 -5.73 17.01
N CYS A 450 -5.48 -4.43 17.04
CA CYS A 450 -4.77 -3.47 17.88
C CYS A 450 -5.48 -3.35 19.23
N HIS A 451 -4.74 -3.46 20.33
CA HIS A 451 -5.30 -3.27 21.68
C HIS A 451 -5.48 -1.79 21.96
N ILE A 452 -6.73 -1.38 22.19
CA ILE A 452 -7.10 0.00 22.51
C ILE A 452 -7.99 0.05 23.75
N SER A 453 -8.07 1.21 24.39
CA SER A 453 -9.09 1.52 25.39
C SER A 453 -10.06 2.51 24.78
N VAL A 454 -11.38 2.27 24.92
CA VAL A 454 -12.45 3.16 24.45
C VAL A 454 -13.30 3.52 25.65
N GLY A 455 -13.36 4.81 26.01
CA GLY A 455 -14.10 5.25 27.20
C GLY A 455 -13.66 4.54 28.50
N GLY A 456 -12.38 4.19 28.61
CA GLY A 456 -11.82 3.45 29.76
C GLY A 456 -11.96 1.92 29.70
N SER A 457 -12.72 1.38 28.74
CA SER A 457 -12.88 -0.07 28.56
C SER A 457 -11.88 -0.61 27.55
N GLU A 458 -11.17 -1.69 27.89
CA GLU A 458 -10.28 -2.37 26.95
C GLU A 458 -11.08 -3.05 25.82
N LYS A 459 -10.63 -2.82 24.58
CA LYS A 459 -11.20 -3.36 23.35
C LYS A 459 -10.09 -3.81 22.41
N LEU A 460 -10.44 -4.67 21.47
CA LEU A 460 -9.61 -5.02 20.33
C LEU A 460 -10.17 -4.34 19.08
N LEU A 461 -9.37 -3.48 18.44
CA LEU A 461 -9.67 -2.90 17.13
C LEU A 461 -9.28 -3.91 16.06
N GLN A 462 -10.28 -4.52 15.42
CA GLN A 462 -10.10 -5.68 14.55
C GLN A 462 -10.56 -5.38 13.12
N LEU A 463 -9.74 -5.68 12.11
CA LEU A 463 -10.15 -5.57 10.70
C LEU A 463 -11.35 -6.50 10.42
N ARG A 464 -12.38 -5.97 9.76
CA ARG A 464 -13.55 -6.75 9.35
C ARG A 464 -13.32 -7.41 8.00
N LEU A 465 -13.32 -8.74 8.03
CA LEU A 465 -13.18 -9.61 6.85
C LEU A 465 -14.48 -10.34 6.48
N SER A 466 -15.61 -9.90 7.01
CA SER A 466 -16.93 -10.34 6.57
C SER A 466 -17.98 -9.31 6.98
N LYS A 467 -19.12 -9.30 6.28
CA LYS A 467 -20.22 -8.40 6.61
C LYS A 467 -20.70 -8.65 8.05
N PRO A 468 -21.18 -7.62 8.76
CA PRO A 468 -21.86 -7.78 10.03
C PRO A 468 -22.91 -8.89 9.97
N SER A 469 -23.01 -9.69 11.04
CA SER A 469 -23.89 -10.86 11.09
C SER A 469 -25.35 -10.56 10.74
N HIS A 470 -25.86 -9.38 11.13
CA HIS A 470 -27.22 -8.94 10.79
C HIS A 470 -27.44 -8.64 9.29
N LEU A 471 -26.37 -8.39 8.52
CA LEU A 471 -26.41 -8.18 7.07
C LEU A 471 -26.18 -9.47 6.27
N ARG A 472 -25.88 -10.59 6.95
CA ARG A 472 -25.59 -11.89 6.33
C ARG A 472 -26.87 -12.71 6.23
N ARG A 473 -27.46 -12.75 5.03
CA ARG A 473 -28.72 -13.47 4.77
C ARG A 473 -28.65 -14.94 5.15
N GLU A 474 -27.48 -15.57 4.99
CA GLU A 474 -27.25 -16.96 5.35
C GLU A 474 -27.32 -17.23 6.87
N LEU A 475 -27.17 -16.20 7.70
CA LEU A 475 -27.26 -16.30 9.16
C LEU A 475 -28.67 -16.00 9.70
N GLN A 476 -29.61 -15.54 8.86
CA GLN A 476 -30.97 -15.19 9.30
C GLN A 476 -31.71 -16.37 9.95
N PHE A 477 -31.39 -17.60 9.54
CA PHE A 477 -32.00 -18.82 10.07
C PHE A 477 -31.39 -19.33 11.38
N LEU A 478 -30.24 -18.79 11.81
CA LEU A 478 -29.57 -19.18 13.07
C LEU A 478 -30.16 -18.44 14.30
N GLY A 479 -30.98 -17.41 14.10
CA GLY A 479 -31.62 -16.63 15.16
C GLY A 479 -30.63 -15.97 16.14
N ASN A 480 -31.13 -15.51 17.30
CA ASN A 480 -30.31 -14.93 18.39
C ASN A 480 -29.57 -15.99 19.23
N LEU A 481 -29.46 -17.24 18.76
CA LEU A 481 -28.96 -18.36 19.57
C LEU A 481 -27.44 -18.30 19.79
N VAL A 482 -26.70 -17.57 18.95
CA VAL A 482 -25.25 -17.38 19.08
C VAL A 482 -24.90 -15.95 18.65
N SER A 483 -24.10 -15.24 19.45
CA SER A 483 -23.46 -14.00 19.01
C SER A 483 -22.37 -14.35 17.99
N ILE A 484 -22.71 -14.27 16.71
CA ILE A 484 -21.77 -14.60 15.61
C ILE A 484 -20.98 -13.34 15.26
N ALA A 485 -19.67 -13.39 15.49
CA ALA A 485 -18.75 -12.38 14.99
C ALA A 485 -18.62 -12.46 13.45
N PRO A 486 -18.37 -11.33 12.75
CA PRO A 486 -18.31 -9.98 13.29
C PRO A 486 -19.71 -9.40 13.53
N SER A 487 -19.89 -8.74 14.67
CA SER A 487 -21.17 -8.15 15.06
C SER A 487 -21.47 -6.85 14.31
N LEU A 488 -20.49 -5.95 14.22
CA LEU A 488 -20.64 -4.58 13.72
C LEU A 488 -19.37 -4.08 13.01
N ILE A 489 -19.55 -3.07 12.15
CA ILE A 489 -18.49 -2.21 11.65
C ILE A 489 -18.66 -0.87 12.36
N GLU A 490 -17.70 -0.48 13.18
CA GLU A 490 -17.71 0.77 13.94
C GLU A 490 -17.00 1.90 13.18
N TYR A 491 -15.96 1.57 12.42
CA TYR A 491 -15.17 2.54 11.67
C TYR A 491 -14.89 2.06 10.26
N THR A 492 -14.96 2.98 9.31
CA THR A 492 -14.50 2.81 7.94
C THR A 492 -13.56 3.95 7.60
N ILE A 493 -12.51 3.65 6.85
CA ILE A 493 -11.53 4.66 6.42
C ILE A 493 -11.88 5.08 5.01
N LEU A 494 -12.03 6.39 4.80
CA LEU A 494 -12.30 6.98 3.49
C LEU A 494 -11.14 7.87 3.04
N PHE A 495 -10.80 7.79 1.76
CA PHE A 495 -9.86 8.67 1.09
C PHE A 495 -10.66 9.64 0.21
N ASN A 496 -10.80 10.90 0.65
CA ASN A 496 -11.67 11.89 0.01
C ASN A 496 -13.09 11.33 -0.22
N SER A 497 -13.73 10.84 0.85
CA SER A 497 -15.05 10.20 0.81
C SER A 497 -15.17 8.87 0.03
N SER A 498 -14.12 8.41 -0.66
CA SER A 498 -14.10 7.08 -1.27
C SER A 498 -13.61 6.01 -0.29
N PHE A 499 -14.31 4.87 -0.20
CA PHE A 499 -13.93 3.80 0.71
C PHE A 499 -12.53 3.22 0.38
N SER A 500 -11.63 3.24 1.36
CA SER A 500 -10.25 2.73 1.22
C SER A 500 -10.17 1.20 1.19
N GLY A 501 -11.25 0.51 1.58
CA GLY A 501 -11.27 -0.91 1.80
C GLY A 501 -11.04 -1.35 3.24
N LEU A 502 -10.65 -0.44 4.13
CA LEU A 502 -10.45 -0.72 5.55
C LEU A 502 -11.72 -0.42 6.36
N ALA A 503 -12.23 -1.46 7.02
CA ALA A 503 -13.34 -1.37 7.95
C ALA A 503 -13.00 -2.11 9.25
N TYR A 504 -13.29 -1.50 10.39
CA TYR A 504 -12.86 -1.97 11.70
C TYR A 504 -14.02 -2.22 12.65
N GLY A 505 -13.77 -3.22 13.48
CA GLY A 505 -14.57 -3.76 14.53
C GLY A 505 -14.07 -3.42 15.92
N LEU A 506 -14.95 -3.23 16.90
CA LEU A 506 -14.57 -3.28 18.32
C LEU A 506 -15.01 -4.60 18.95
N GLU A 507 -14.05 -5.38 19.44
CA GLU A 507 -14.32 -6.64 20.14
C GLU A 507 -14.01 -6.52 21.64
N ASN A 508 -14.88 -7.11 22.46
CA ASN A 508 -14.60 -7.26 23.88
C ASN A 508 -13.47 -8.26 24.08
N ARG A 509 -12.60 -7.98 25.05
CA ARG A 509 -11.64 -8.97 25.53
C ARG A 509 -12.44 -10.11 26.18
N LEU A 510 -12.37 -11.31 25.61
CA LEU A 510 -12.86 -12.54 26.23
C LEU A 510 -11.94 -12.96 27.38
#